data_AF-A0A651EEP0-F1
#
_entry.id   AF-A0A651EEP0-F1
#
_cell.length_a   1.000
_cell.length_b   1.000
_cell.length_c   1.000
_cell.angle_alpha   90.00
_cell.angle_beta   90.00
_cell.angle_gamma   90.00
#
_symmetry.space_group_name_H-M   'P 1'
#
loop_
_entity.id
_entity.type
_entity.pdbx_description
1 polymer ?
#
loop_
_entity_poly.entity_id
_entity_poly.type
_entity_poly.pdbx_seq_one_letter_code
_entity_poly.pdbx_strand_id
1 'polypeptide(L)'
;MINQNHNPTRDIVYISVPDDMQSHAESIHLDPERKLPVELPDGPSVGALQSLSWEMILSAMLKILAYEPEHTDADYYRRFIRGVRPEIVNELTETGVLKARNGDYALAEELFLALSGLLPADPIPRLNLALMYEQQSEQSHDEAFSERLDEQAFNLYRELLQDEDAPPEVAMNAGFFHLRKRNYDRARQLLEQFVAESDDEEKTAEAQRVVDQIGQQSLDDTMFKEAFDFIRLGQEQQGIQRIEEFLERHPDVWNGWFILGWAHRRLGDFASGRDAFDKAISLGGTSPDTLNELGICLMELGEHDASLKRLREALTIEPDNTKVMCNLGVVHLKMGNAGEAKRYFSSVLAYDPEDPVANEYLKQL
;
A
#
# COMPACT_ATOMS: atom_id res chain seq x y z
N MET A 1 6.66 -15.17 -1.30
CA MET A 1 6.02 -16.42 -1.75
C MET A 1 5.92 -17.36 -0.56
N ILE A 2 4.75 -17.52 0.05
CA ILE A 2 4.49 -18.77 0.77
C ILE A 2 4.16 -19.80 -0.31
N ASN A 3 5.13 -20.66 -0.58
CA ASN A 3 4.97 -21.78 -1.49
C ASN A 3 3.87 -22.67 -0.89
N GLN A 4 2.68 -22.75 -1.50
CA GLN A 4 1.53 -23.54 -0.99
C GLN A 4 1.83 -25.06 -0.85
N ASN A 5 3.03 -25.51 -1.23
CA ASN A 5 3.53 -26.87 -1.05
C ASN A 5 4.56 -27.03 0.10
N HIS A 6 4.90 -25.97 0.84
CA HIS A 6 5.78 -26.07 2.00
C HIS A 6 4.92 -26.02 3.26
N ASN A 7 4.69 -27.18 3.89
CA ASN A 7 4.11 -27.24 5.23
C ASN A 7 5.20 -26.84 6.24
N PRO A 8 5.14 -25.63 6.85
CA PRO A 8 6.22 -25.13 7.70
C PRO A 8 6.42 -25.97 8.97
N THR A 9 5.41 -26.71 9.40
CA THR A 9 5.45 -27.56 10.61
C THR A 9 5.86 -29.01 10.30
N ARG A 10 6.18 -29.35 9.04
CA ARG A 10 6.45 -30.74 8.61
C ARG A 10 7.60 -31.42 9.34
N ASP A 11 8.63 -30.66 9.72
CA ASP A 11 9.84 -31.19 10.34
C ASP A 11 9.76 -31.21 11.88
N ILE A 12 8.58 -30.89 12.43
CA ILE A 12 8.31 -30.97 13.86
C ILE A 12 8.02 -32.42 14.26
N VAL A 13 8.79 -32.91 15.23
CA VAL A 13 8.58 -34.21 15.86
C VAL A 13 8.11 -34.04 17.30
N TYR A 14 7.40 -35.03 17.81
CA TYR A 14 6.82 -35.02 19.15
C TYR A 14 7.58 -35.99 20.07
N ILE A 15 8.26 -35.43 21.07
CA ILE A 15 9.07 -36.20 22.03
C ILE A 15 8.40 -36.24 23.40
N SER A 16 8.69 -37.28 24.19
CA SER A 16 8.35 -37.26 25.62
C SER A 16 9.20 -36.22 26.34
N VAL A 17 8.69 -35.69 27.46
CA VAL A 17 9.42 -34.74 28.29
C VAL A 17 10.75 -35.36 28.78
N PRO A 18 11.91 -34.76 28.45
CA PRO A 18 13.21 -35.22 28.92
C PRO A 18 13.31 -35.28 30.45
N ASP A 19 13.98 -36.30 30.99
CA ASP A 19 14.05 -36.55 32.44
C ASP A 19 14.72 -35.39 33.23
N ASP A 20 15.68 -34.71 32.62
CA ASP A 20 16.33 -33.52 33.18
C ASP A 20 15.37 -32.32 33.29
N MET A 21 14.42 -32.20 32.35
CA MET A 21 13.40 -31.16 32.34
C MET A 21 12.25 -31.43 33.33
N GLN A 22 11.97 -32.71 33.64
CA GLN A 22 10.93 -33.08 34.61
C GLN A 22 11.21 -32.51 36.01
N SER A 23 12.49 -32.33 36.37
CA SER A 23 12.88 -31.77 37.67
C SER A 23 12.43 -30.32 37.90
N HIS A 24 12.11 -29.58 36.82
CA HIS A 24 11.61 -28.20 36.87
C HIS A 24 10.13 -28.09 36.46
N ALA A 25 9.44 -29.22 36.30
CA ALA A 25 8.11 -29.30 35.69
C ALA A 25 7.06 -28.47 36.44
N GLU A 26 7.08 -28.50 37.78
CA GLU A 26 6.12 -27.75 38.61
C GLU A 26 6.29 -26.23 38.50
N SER A 27 7.54 -25.74 38.38
CA SER A 27 7.82 -24.30 38.31
C SER A 27 7.44 -23.66 36.97
N ILE A 28 7.32 -24.47 35.91
CA ILE A 28 7.04 -24.00 34.54
C ILE A 28 5.73 -24.59 33.96
N HIS A 29 4.90 -25.22 34.80
CA HIS A 29 3.62 -25.84 34.40
C HIS A 29 3.75 -26.86 33.26
N LEU A 30 4.83 -27.64 33.26
CA LEU A 30 5.08 -28.71 32.28
C LEU A 30 4.20 -29.92 32.59
N ASP A 31 3.49 -30.43 31.59
CA ASP A 31 2.69 -31.66 31.70
C ASP A 31 3.54 -32.86 31.24
N PRO A 32 4.00 -33.74 32.14
CA PRO A 32 4.89 -34.85 31.81
C PRO A 32 4.23 -35.91 30.92
N GLU A 33 2.90 -35.95 30.84
CA GLU A 33 2.17 -36.88 29.97
C GLU A 33 2.02 -36.36 28.54
N ARG A 34 2.23 -35.05 28.31
CA ARG A 34 2.17 -34.45 26.97
C ARG A 34 3.49 -34.57 26.24
N LYS A 35 3.38 -34.84 24.94
CA LYS A 35 4.54 -34.78 24.06
C LYS A 35 4.84 -33.33 23.70
N LEU A 36 6.12 -32.99 23.67
CA LEU A 36 6.60 -31.67 23.28
C LEU A 36 6.99 -31.66 21.79
N PRO A 37 6.59 -30.63 21.03
CA PRO A 37 7.06 -30.43 19.67
C PRO A 37 8.52 -29.97 19.69
N VAL A 38 9.32 -30.49 18.78
CA VAL A 38 10.72 -30.11 18.56
C VAL A 38 11.01 -30.09 17.07
N GLU A 39 11.65 -29.02 16.61
CA GLU A 39 12.14 -28.91 15.24
C GLU A 39 13.60 -29.40 15.18
N LEU A 40 13.88 -30.37 14.30
CA LEU A 40 15.20 -30.98 14.17
C LEU A 40 15.87 -30.54 12.85
N PRO A 41 17.02 -29.83 12.89
CA PRO A 41 17.67 -29.28 11.69
C PRO A 41 18.04 -30.33 10.62
N ASP A 42 18.35 -31.56 11.04
CA ASP A 42 18.80 -32.67 10.17
C ASP A 42 17.84 -33.88 10.20
N GLY A 43 16.59 -33.69 10.64
CA GLY A 43 15.62 -34.77 10.83
C GLY A 43 15.90 -35.67 12.05
N PRO A 44 15.13 -36.76 12.24
CA PRO A 44 15.19 -37.58 13.44
C PRO A 44 16.44 -38.45 13.47
N SER A 45 17.53 -37.94 14.06
CA SER A 45 18.74 -38.70 14.37
C SER A 45 18.94 -38.85 15.87
N VAL A 46 19.53 -39.97 16.30
CA VAL A 46 19.78 -40.28 17.73
C VAL A 46 20.70 -39.24 18.39
N GLY A 47 21.60 -38.60 17.62
CA GLY A 47 22.48 -37.54 18.12
C GLY A 47 21.77 -36.21 18.36
N ALA A 48 20.79 -35.86 17.51
CA ALA A 48 20.03 -34.61 17.65
C ALA A 48 19.11 -34.60 18.88
N LEU A 49 18.65 -35.77 19.31
CA LEU A 49 17.85 -35.96 20.53
C LEU A 49 18.68 -35.85 21.83
N GLN A 50 20.01 -35.92 21.76
CA GLN A 50 20.91 -35.81 22.93
C GLN A 50 21.29 -34.36 23.27
N SER A 51 20.96 -33.40 22.40
CA SER A 51 21.27 -31.97 22.56
C SER A 51 20.00 -31.10 22.51
N LEU A 52 18.89 -31.61 23.05
CA LEU A 52 17.63 -30.88 23.12
C LEU A 52 17.79 -29.62 23.99
N SER A 53 17.49 -28.45 23.41
CA SER A 53 17.46 -27.19 24.14
C SER A 53 16.03 -26.67 24.27
N TRP A 54 15.79 -25.85 25.29
CA TRP A 54 14.53 -25.12 25.44
C TRP A 54 14.20 -24.29 24.19
N GLU A 55 15.21 -23.73 23.53
CA GLU A 55 15.02 -22.94 22.30
C GLU A 55 14.42 -23.76 21.16
N MET A 56 14.80 -25.04 21.00
CA MET A 56 14.22 -25.89 19.95
C MET A 56 12.75 -26.22 20.21
N ILE A 57 12.37 -26.40 21.48
CA ILE A 57 10.98 -26.62 21.88
C ILE A 57 10.16 -25.34 21.69
N LEU A 58 10.67 -24.21 22.17
CA LEU A 58 10.01 -22.91 22.04
C LEU A 58 9.83 -22.52 20.56
N SER A 59 10.87 -22.69 19.74
CA SER A 59 10.80 -22.45 18.29
C SER A 59 9.73 -23.30 17.63
N ALA A 60 9.68 -24.61 17.92
CA ALA A 60 8.67 -25.49 17.36
C ALA A 60 7.25 -25.11 17.81
N MET A 61 7.05 -24.77 19.09
CA MET A 61 5.77 -24.32 19.59
C MET A 61 5.33 -22.99 18.95
N LEU A 62 6.23 -22.01 18.84
CA LEU A 62 5.95 -20.73 18.17
C LEU A 62 5.60 -20.94 16.69
N LYS A 63 6.31 -21.84 16.00
CA LYS A 63 6.03 -22.20 14.62
C LYS A 63 4.66 -22.87 14.46
N ILE A 64 4.28 -23.77 15.36
CA ILE A 64 2.92 -24.34 15.37
C ILE A 64 1.91 -23.23 15.59
N LEU A 65 2.12 -22.33 16.56
CA LEU A 65 1.18 -21.23 16.82
C LEU A 65 1.06 -20.28 15.62
N ALA A 66 2.12 -20.07 14.85
CA ALA A 66 2.13 -19.23 13.67
C ALA A 66 1.28 -19.79 12.51
N TYR A 67 1.35 -21.11 12.27
CA TYR A 67 0.77 -21.73 11.07
C TYR A 67 -0.44 -22.63 11.35
N GLU A 68 -0.60 -23.07 12.60
CA GLU A 68 -1.69 -23.92 13.10
C GLU A 68 -2.22 -23.34 14.45
N PRO A 69 -2.74 -22.11 14.49
CA PRO A 69 -3.16 -21.44 15.73
C PRO A 69 -4.28 -22.18 16.50
N GLU A 70 -5.04 -23.03 15.79
CA GLU A 70 -6.11 -23.89 16.31
C GLU A 70 -5.63 -25.31 16.68
N HIS A 71 -4.31 -25.53 16.78
CA HIS A 71 -3.75 -26.82 17.18
C HIS A 71 -4.31 -27.27 18.54
N THR A 72 -4.53 -28.58 18.72
CA THR A 72 -5.18 -29.15 19.92
C THR A 72 -4.46 -28.79 21.23
N ASP A 73 -3.15 -28.58 21.16
CA ASP A 73 -2.29 -28.20 22.28
C ASP A 73 -1.93 -26.70 22.30
N ALA A 74 -2.50 -25.86 21.44
CA ALA A 74 -2.13 -24.45 21.31
C ALA A 74 -2.22 -23.69 22.65
N ASP A 75 -3.26 -23.90 23.43
CA ASP A 75 -3.41 -23.26 24.75
C ASP A 75 -2.34 -23.70 25.75
N TYR A 76 -1.90 -24.96 25.66
CA TYR A 76 -0.78 -25.44 26.46
C TYR A 76 0.51 -24.77 26.02
N TYR A 77 0.78 -24.70 24.71
CA TYR A 77 1.97 -24.03 24.16
C TYR A 77 2.03 -22.55 24.55
N ARG A 78 0.92 -21.83 24.46
CA ARG A 78 0.81 -20.42 24.88
C ARG A 78 1.19 -20.23 26.35
N ARG A 79 0.66 -21.06 27.26
CA ARG A 79 1.00 -21.00 28.69
C ARG A 79 2.46 -21.37 28.93
N PHE A 80 2.93 -22.43 28.28
CA PHE A 80 4.28 -22.94 28.44
C PHE A 80 5.34 -21.92 28.01
N ILE A 81 5.22 -21.37 26.79
CA ILE A 81 6.13 -20.35 26.25
C ILE A 81 6.26 -19.16 27.21
N ARG A 82 5.13 -18.60 27.66
CA ARG A 82 5.14 -17.44 28.57
C ARG A 82 5.68 -17.76 29.96
N GLY A 83 5.54 -19.01 30.42
CA GLY A 83 6.09 -19.47 31.68
C GLY A 83 7.62 -19.61 31.63
N VAL A 84 8.15 -20.15 30.53
CA VAL A 84 9.58 -20.38 30.36
C VAL A 84 10.34 -19.10 29.98
N ARG A 85 9.75 -18.26 29.12
CA ARG A 85 10.38 -17.03 28.63
C ARG A 85 9.39 -15.85 28.69
N PRO A 86 9.21 -15.21 29.86
CA PRO A 86 8.23 -14.14 30.04
C PRO A 86 8.44 -12.93 29.11
N GLU A 87 9.68 -12.60 28.79
CA GLU A 87 10.04 -11.46 27.93
C GLU A 87 9.91 -11.74 26.42
N ILE A 88 9.54 -12.97 26.03
CA ILE A 88 9.53 -13.38 24.62
C ILE A 88 8.63 -12.50 23.74
N VAL A 89 7.53 -11.99 24.30
CA VAL A 89 6.61 -11.11 23.57
C VAL A 89 7.33 -9.83 23.15
N ASN A 90 8.04 -9.17 24.08
CA ASN A 90 8.77 -7.94 23.82
C ASN A 90 9.91 -8.19 22.83
N GLU A 91 10.70 -9.24 23.05
CA GLU A 91 11.85 -9.59 22.21
C GLU A 91 11.45 -9.89 20.76
N LEU A 92 10.40 -10.70 20.55
CA LEU A 92 9.91 -11.04 19.22
C LEU A 92 9.28 -9.82 18.54
N THR A 93 8.59 -8.95 19.29
CA THR A 93 7.99 -7.73 18.75
C THR A 93 9.06 -6.76 18.26
N GLU A 94 10.06 -6.46 19.10
CA GLU A 94 11.19 -5.59 18.73
C GLU A 94 11.97 -6.16 17.55
N THR A 95 12.22 -7.46 17.55
CA THR A 95 12.92 -8.14 16.46
C THR A 95 12.11 -8.08 15.17
N GLY A 96 10.81 -8.39 15.22
CA GLY A 96 9.92 -8.35 14.06
C GLY A 96 9.88 -6.96 13.42
N VAL A 97 9.71 -5.92 14.23
CA VAL A 97 9.72 -4.52 13.76
C VAL A 97 11.07 -4.14 13.15
N LEU A 98 12.18 -4.52 13.79
CA LEU A 98 13.52 -4.26 13.25
C LEU A 98 13.76 -4.97 11.91
N LYS A 99 13.30 -6.22 11.78
CA LYS A 99 13.42 -7.01 10.56
C LYS A 99 12.59 -6.43 9.41
N ALA A 100 11.35 -6.04 9.68
CA ALA A 100 10.49 -5.35 8.72
C ALA A 100 11.15 -4.06 8.21
N ARG A 101 11.68 -3.22 9.10
CA ARG A 101 12.39 -1.98 8.73
C ARG A 101 13.63 -2.22 7.87
N ASN A 102 14.31 -3.33 8.08
CA ASN A 102 15.51 -3.71 7.32
C ASN A 102 15.18 -4.46 6.02
N GLY A 103 13.90 -4.65 5.68
CA GLY A 103 13.45 -5.36 4.48
C GLY A 103 13.55 -6.89 4.57
N ASP A 104 13.81 -7.45 5.76
CA ASP A 104 13.80 -8.89 6.03
C ASP A 104 12.37 -9.35 6.34
N TYR A 105 11.50 -9.21 5.33
CA TYR A 105 10.05 -9.39 5.48
C TYR A 105 9.64 -10.82 5.80
N ALA A 106 10.37 -11.82 5.29
CA ALA A 106 10.06 -13.23 5.55
C ALA A 106 10.19 -13.58 7.03
N LEU A 107 11.25 -13.12 7.68
CA LEU A 107 11.44 -13.34 9.11
C LEU A 107 10.49 -12.46 9.94
N ALA A 108 10.23 -11.23 9.53
CA ALA A 108 9.26 -10.38 10.21
C ALA A 108 7.84 -11.00 10.19
N GLU A 109 7.42 -11.53 9.05
CA GLU A 109 6.15 -12.25 8.86
C GLU A 109 6.05 -13.45 9.82
N GLU A 110 7.08 -14.31 9.86
CA GLU A 110 7.11 -15.46 10.78
C GLU A 110 6.99 -15.04 12.25
N LEU A 111 7.69 -13.98 12.66
CA LEU A 111 7.65 -13.46 14.02
C LEU A 111 6.28 -12.89 14.38
N PHE A 112 5.65 -12.11 13.50
CA PHE A 112 4.32 -11.54 13.75
C PHE A 112 3.21 -12.60 13.71
N LEU A 113 3.32 -13.62 12.85
CA LEU A 113 2.42 -14.77 12.87
C LEU A 113 2.55 -15.56 14.18
N ALA A 114 3.78 -15.83 14.62
CA ALA A 114 4.03 -16.51 15.89
C ALA A 114 3.46 -15.71 17.09
N LEU A 115 3.65 -14.39 17.09
CA LEU A 115 3.07 -13.50 18.10
C LEU A 115 1.54 -13.50 18.06
N SER A 116 0.94 -13.46 16.86
CA SER A 116 -0.52 -13.53 16.69
C SER A 116 -1.09 -14.84 17.23
N GLY A 117 -0.41 -15.96 16.97
CA GLY A 117 -0.77 -17.26 17.53
C GLY A 117 -0.56 -17.37 19.04
N LEU A 118 0.48 -16.71 19.57
CA LEU A 118 0.80 -16.66 21.00
C LEU A 118 -0.20 -15.80 21.79
N LEU A 119 -0.68 -14.72 21.18
CA LEU A 119 -1.56 -13.71 21.75
C LEU A 119 -2.79 -13.47 20.85
N PRO A 120 -3.70 -14.46 20.72
CA PRO A 120 -4.81 -14.37 19.76
C PRO A 120 -5.82 -13.24 20.06
N ALA A 121 -5.93 -12.85 21.33
CA ALA A 121 -6.78 -11.73 21.76
C ALA A 121 -6.08 -10.36 21.66
N ASP A 122 -4.78 -10.32 21.38
CA ASP A 122 -4.05 -9.07 21.22
C ASP A 122 -4.12 -8.62 19.74
N PRO A 123 -4.62 -7.40 19.45
CA PRO A 123 -4.66 -6.88 18.09
C PRO A 123 -3.28 -6.44 17.58
N ILE A 124 -2.30 -6.16 18.45
CA ILE A 124 -1.04 -5.52 18.08
C ILE A 124 -0.18 -6.38 17.11
N PRO A 125 0.00 -7.70 17.32
CA PRO A 125 0.76 -8.52 16.37
C PRO A 125 0.15 -8.53 14.96
N ARG A 126 -1.17 -8.60 14.87
CA ARG A 126 -1.93 -8.57 13.60
C ARG A 126 -1.82 -7.20 12.93
N LEU A 127 -1.86 -6.11 13.71
CA LEU A 127 -1.63 -4.75 13.19
C LEU A 127 -0.21 -4.58 12.64
N ASN A 128 0.81 -5.06 13.36
CA ASN A 128 2.19 -5.02 12.90
C ASN A 128 2.39 -5.84 11.61
N LEU A 129 1.70 -6.98 11.49
CA LEU A 129 1.70 -7.78 10.26
C LEU A 129 1.06 -7.03 9.08
N ALA A 130 -0.06 -6.33 9.30
CA ALA A 130 -0.71 -5.52 8.27
C ALA A 130 0.22 -4.39 7.79
N LEU A 131 0.80 -3.63 8.71
CA LEU A 131 1.76 -2.56 8.43
C LEU A 131 3.00 -3.07 7.67
N MET A 132 3.47 -4.27 8.02
CA MET A 132 4.58 -4.92 7.32
C MET A 132 4.24 -5.20 5.85
N TYR A 133 3.05 -5.75 5.57
CA TYR A 133 2.63 -6.05 4.20
C TYR A 133 2.50 -4.77 3.36
N GLU A 134 2.00 -3.68 3.95
CA GLU A 134 1.95 -2.39 3.28
C GLU A 134 3.35 -1.87 2.92
N GLN A 135 4.26 -1.88 3.89
CA GLN A 135 5.63 -1.45 3.68
C GLN A 135 6.32 -2.26 2.58
N GLN A 136 6.10 -3.57 2.56
CA GLN A 136 6.66 -4.45 1.52
C GLN A 136 6.02 -4.19 0.14
N SER A 137 4.71 -3.95 0.09
CA SER A 137 3.97 -3.65 -1.14
C SER A 137 4.49 -2.36 -1.78
N GLU A 138 4.72 -1.33 -0.98
CA GLU A 138 5.21 -0.02 -1.44
C GLU A 138 6.64 -0.05 -1.98
N GLN A 139 7.48 -0.97 -1.50
CA GLN A 139 8.86 -1.14 -1.96
C GLN A 139 8.98 -2.10 -3.16
N SER A 140 7.93 -2.87 -3.45
CA SER A 140 7.92 -3.82 -4.56
C SER A 140 7.72 -3.09 -5.89
N HIS A 141 8.43 -3.56 -6.92
CA HIS A 141 8.26 -3.12 -8.30
C HIS A 141 7.43 -4.12 -9.13
N ASP A 142 7.01 -5.23 -8.52
CA ASP A 142 6.15 -6.25 -9.12
C ASP A 142 4.70 -6.02 -8.68
N GLU A 143 3.87 -5.57 -9.63
CA GLU A 143 2.45 -5.22 -9.42
C GLU A 143 1.63 -6.40 -8.87
N ALA A 144 1.79 -7.61 -9.43
CA ALA A 144 1.05 -8.79 -9.00
C ALA A 144 1.50 -9.28 -7.61
N PHE A 145 2.73 -8.94 -7.20
CA PHE A 145 3.17 -9.18 -5.83
C PHE A 145 2.61 -8.13 -4.87
N SER A 146 2.66 -6.85 -5.23
CA SER A 146 2.08 -5.76 -4.45
C SER A 146 0.58 -5.94 -4.21
N GLU A 147 -0.20 -6.31 -5.23
CA GLU A 147 -1.64 -6.57 -5.10
C GLU A 147 -1.95 -7.67 -4.08
N ARG A 148 -1.14 -8.74 -4.03
CA ARG A 148 -1.32 -9.83 -3.05
C ARG A 148 -1.02 -9.37 -1.62
N LEU A 149 0.04 -8.58 -1.44
CA LEU A 149 0.39 -8.03 -0.13
C LEU A 149 -0.69 -7.06 0.36
N ASP A 150 -1.22 -6.24 -0.54
CA ASP A 150 -2.33 -5.35 -0.26
C ASP A 150 -3.60 -6.11 0.15
N GLU A 151 -3.89 -7.25 -0.49
CA GLU A 151 -4.99 -8.13 -0.10
C GLU A 151 -4.78 -8.73 1.30
N GLN A 152 -3.56 -9.13 1.63
CA GLN A 152 -3.22 -9.63 2.97
C GLN A 152 -3.40 -8.54 4.04
N ALA A 153 -2.89 -7.32 3.81
CA ALA A 153 -3.09 -6.18 4.69
C ALA A 153 -4.57 -5.84 4.87
N PHE A 154 -5.34 -5.81 3.77
CA PHE A 154 -6.77 -5.54 3.79
C PHE A 154 -7.55 -6.55 4.64
N ASN A 155 -7.25 -7.86 4.50
CA ASN A 155 -7.91 -8.89 5.29
C ASN A 155 -7.63 -8.73 6.79
N LEU A 156 -6.39 -8.41 7.17
CA LEU A 156 -6.03 -8.12 8.56
C LEU A 156 -6.76 -6.88 9.11
N TYR A 157 -6.81 -5.78 8.35
CA TYR A 157 -7.58 -4.60 8.75
C TYR A 157 -9.07 -4.90 8.91
N ARG A 158 -9.65 -5.70 8.03
CA ARG A 158 -11.06 -6.10 8.13
C ARG A 158 -11.34 -6.89 9.41
N GLU A 159 -10.42 -7.76 9.83
CA GLU A 159 -10.54 -8.51 11.07
C GLU A 159 -10.35 -7.61 12.29
N LEU A 160 -9.29 -6.78 12.29
CA LEU A 160 -8.98 -5.85 13.38
C LEU A 160 -10.08 -4.81 13.63
N LEU A 161 -10.74 -4.32 12.58
CA LEU A 161 -11.84 -3.36 12.70
C LEU A 161 -13.14 -3.96 13.26
N GLN A 162 -13.22 -5.29 13.41
CA GLN A 162 -14.34 -5.98 14.08
C GLN A 162 -14.04 -6.28 15.55
N ASP A 163 -12.80 -6.05 15.98
CA ASP A 163 -12.33 -6.32 17.33
C ASP A 163 -12.63 -5.10 18.21
N GLU A 164 -13.56 -5.22 19.16
CA GLU A 164 -13.99 -4.11 20.03
C GLU A 164 -12.87 -3.61 20.95
N ASP A 165 -11.86 -4.44 21.20
CA ASP A 165 -10.69 -4.11 22.03
C ASP A 165 -9.52 -3.54 21.19
N ALA A 166 -9.70 -3.39 19.86
CA ALA A 166 -8.69 -2.81 19.00
C ALA A 166 -8.39 -1.34 19.37
N PRO A 167 -7.11 -0.94 19.38
CA PRO A 167 -6.76 0.45 19.63
C PRO A 167 -7.19 1.35 18.46
N PRO A 168 -7.50 2.64 18.69
CA PRO A 168 -7.91 3.57 17.63
C PRO A 168 -6.92 3.66 16.47
N GLU A 169 -5.63 3.38 16.71
CA GLU A 169 -4.57 3.30 15.69
C GLU A 169 -4.89 2.32 14.56
N VAL A 170 -5.71 1.28 14.80
CA VAL A 170 -6.19 0.40 13.73
C VAL A 170 -7.01 1.18 12.71
N ALA A 171 -7.95 2.02 13.15
CA ALA A 171 -8.76 2.85 12.27
C ALA A 171 -7.90 3.89 11.54
N MET A 172 -6.93 4.50 12.22
CA MET A 172 -5.97 5.42 11.59
C MET A 172 -5.20 4.75 10.45
N ASN A 173 -4.54 3.62 10.74
CA ASN A 173 -3.68 2.93 9.79
C ASN A 173 -4.49 2.37 8.61
N ALA A 174 -5.65 1.77 8.88
CA ALA A 174 -6.59 1.34 7.84
C ALA A 174 -7.10 2.52 6.98
N GLY A 175 -7.36 3.66 7.60
CA GLY A 175 -7.75 4.89 6.90
C GLY A 175 -6.68 5.34 5.90
N PHE A 176 -5.42 5.39 6.33
CA PHE A 176 -4.29 5.73 5.45
C PHE A 176 -4.01 4.65 4.38
N PHE A 177 -4.19 3.37 4.70
CA PHE A 177 -4.16 2.29 3.71
C PHE A 177 -5.18 2.55 2.60
N HIS A 178 -6.44 2.80 2.96
CA HIS A 178 -7.50 3.09 2.00
C HIS A 178 -7.25 4.37 1.20
N LEU A 179 -6.64 5.40 1.82
CA LEU A 179 -6.23 6.62 1.13
C LEU A 179 -5.24 6.33 0.00
N ARG A 180 -4.19 5.54 0.28
CA ARG A 180 -3.20 5.13 -0.73
C ARG A 180 -3.83 4.30 -1.85
N LYS A 181 -4.83 3.46 -1.51
CA LYS A 181 -5.63 2.71 -2.48
C LYS A 181 -6.72 3.54 -3.16
N ARG A 182 -6.77 4.86 -2.94
CA ARG A 182 -7.75 5.80 -3.51
C ARG A 182 -9.21 5.46 -3.17
N ASN A 183 -9.41 4.74 -2.08
CA ASN A 183 -10.72 4.44 -1.51
C ASN A 183 -11.11 5.54 -0.52
N TYR A 184 -11.32 6.76 -1.04
CA TYR A 184 -11.50 7.97 -0.23
C TYR A 184 -12.71 7.90 0.71
N ASP A 185 -13.82 7.30 0.29
CA ASP A 185 -15.01 7.07 1.13
C ASP A 185 -14.64 6.35 2.43
N ARG A 186 -13.93 5.22 2.29
CA ARG A 186 -13.55 4.37 3.41
C ARG A 186 -12.43 4.99 4.22
N ALA A 187 -11.47 5.64 3.56
CA ALA A 187 -10.40 6.38 4.20
C ALA A 187 -10.96 7.46 5.12
N ARG A 188 -11.87 8.30 4.61
CA ARG A 188 -12.51 9.37 5.37
C ARG A 188 -13.27 8.81 6.58
N GLN A 189 -14.11 7.80 6.37
CA GLN A 189 -14.89 7.20 7.46
C GLN A 189 -14.00 6.71 8.61
N LEU A 190 -12.90 6.01 8.29
CA LEU A 190 -11.99 5.45 9.28
C LEU A 190 -11.16 6.52 9.99
N LEU A 191 -10.73 7.56 9.26
CA LEU A 191 -10.01 8.68 9.86
C LEU A 191 -10.92 9.54 10.74
N GLU A 192 -12.19 9.75 10.36
CA GLU A 192 -13.20 10.40 11.21
C GLU A 192 -13.46 9.59 12.49
N GLN A 193 -13.54 8.26 12.38
CA GLN A 193 -13.63 7.38 13.54
C GLN A 193 -12.41 7.55 14.47
N PHE A 194 -11.20 7.51 13.92
CA PHE A 194 -9.97 7.71 14.68
C PHE A 194 -9.93 9.07 15.39
N VAL A 195 -10.30 10.15 14.70
CA VAL A 195 -10.37 11.50 15.30
C VAL A 195 -11.36 11.57 16.45
N ALA A 196 -12.46 10.81 16.39
CA ALA A 196 -13.45 10.78 17.45
C ALA A 196 -13.04 9.93 18.67
N GLU A 197 -12.17 8.94 18.48
CA GLU A 197 -11.83 7.92 19.50
C GLU A 197 -10.44 8.10 20.12
N SER A 198 -9.52 8.82 19.47
CA SER A 198 -8.14 8.98 19.94
C SER A 198 -7.92 10.26 20.75
N ASP A 199 -7.13 10.14 21.83
CA ASP A 199 -6.66 11.27 22.64
C ASP A 199 -5.30 11.85 22.14
N ASP A 200 -4.72 11.31 21.08
CA ASP A 200 -3.43 11.77 20.53
C ASP A 200 -3.61 13.03 19.66
N GLU A 201 -3.40 14.21 20.24
CA GLU A 201 -3.61 15.51 19.57
C GLU A 201 -2.81 15.67 18.26
N GLU A 202 -1.61 15.10 18.17
CA GLU A 202 -0.76 15.24 16.99
C GLU A 202 -1.30 14.38 15.83
N LYS A 203 -1.58 13.10 16.11
CA LYS A 203 -2.13 12.19 15.10
C LYS A 203 -3.54 12.57 14.69
N THR A 204 -4.40 13.00 15.62
CA THR A 204 -5.76 13.45 15.30
C THR A 204 -5.74 14.70 14.43
N ALA A 205 -4.84 15.65 14.67
CA ALA A 205 -4.65 16.82 13.80
C ALA A 205 -4.14 16.44 12.40
N GLU A 206 -3.33 15.38 12.28
CA GLU A 206 -2.93 14.82 10.97
C GLU A 206 -4.12 14.18 10.23
N ALA A 207 -4.84 13.28 10.89
CA ALA A 207 -6.01 12.62 10.32
C ALA A 207 -7.09 13.63 9.90
N GLN A 208 -7.35 14.66 10.73
CA GLN A 208 -8.34 15.69 10.42
C GLN A 208 -7.97 16.50 9.17
N ARG A 209 -6.69 16.82 8.97
CA ARG A 209 -6.23 17.50 7.74
C ARG A 209 -6.54 16.68 6.49
N VAL A 210 -6.38 15.36 6.56
CA VAL A 210 -6.71 14.46 5.45
C VAL A 210 -8.22 14.38 5.23
N VAL A 211 -9.02 14.27 6.30
CA VAL A 211 -10.49 14.29 6.22
C VAL A 211 -10.99 15.57 5.56
N ASP A 212 -10.47 16.73 6.00
CA ASP A 212 -10.81 18.03 5.44
C ASP A 212 -10.42 18.12 3.97
N GLN A 213 -9.24 17.61 3.59
CA GLN A 213 -8.81 17.57 2.19
C GLN A 213 -9.72 16.70 1.33
N ILE A 214 -10.09 15.51 1.80
CA ILE A 214 -11.03 14.61 1.10
C ILE A 214 -12.36 15.34 0.87
N GLY A 215 -12.91 15.97 1.92
CA GLY A 215 -14.18 16.67 1.84
C GLY A 215 -14.14 17.91 0.94
N GLN A 216 -13.09 18.74 1.04
CA GLN A 216 -12.92 19.93 0.20
C GLN A 216 -12.81 19.59 -1.29
N GLN A 217 -12.16 18.47 -1.60
CA GLN A 217 -12.04 17.98 -2.97
C GLN A 217 -13.21 17.06 -3.36
N SER A 218 -14.14 16.78 -2.44
CA SER A 218 -15.26 15.85 -2.60
C SER A 218 -14.83 14.53 -3.25
N LEU A 219 -13.65 14.03 -2.85
CA LEU A 219 -13.06 12.80 -3.41
C LEU A 219 -13.87 11.55 -3.04
N ASP A 220 -14.70 11.66 -2.01
CA ASP A 220 -15.62 10.66 -1.52
C ASP A 220 -17.04 10.75 -2.12
N ASP A 221 -17.27 11.67 -3.07
CA ASP A 221 -18.56 11.74 -3.76
C ASP A 221 -18.70 10.60 -4.78
N THR A 222 -19.81 9.87 -4.68
CA THR A 222 -20.08 8.71 -5.54
C THR A 222 -20.10 9.08 -7.03
N MET A 223 -20.65 10.24 -7.41
CA MET A 223 -20.70 10.67 -8.81
C MET A 223 -19.30 11.01 -9.33
N PHE A 224 -18.45 11.61 -8.49
CA PHE A 224 -17.05 11.88 -8.84
C PHE A 224 -16.29 10.58 -9.11
N LYS A 225 -16.46 9.58 -8.23
CA LYS A 225 -15.84 8.26 -8.37
C LYS A 225 -16.31 7.50 -9.61
N GLU A 226 -17.62 7.43 -9.81
CA GLU A 226 -18.20 6.79 -11.00
C GLU A 226 -17.73 7.47 -12.29
N ALA A 227 -17.66 8.79 -12.31
CA ALA A 227 -17.14 9.52 -13.46
C ALA A 227 -15.70 9.13 -13.78
N PHE A 228 -14.82 9.09 -12.78
CA PHE A 228 -13.44 8.67 -12.93
C PHE A 228 -13.34 7.24 -13.47
N ASP A 229 -14.11 6.30 -12.90
CA ASP A 229 -14.10 4.90 -13.34
C ASP A 229 -14.62 4.73 -14.77
N PHE A 230 -15.71 5.40 -15.14
CA PHE A 230 -16.22 5.39 -16.51
C PHE A 230 -15.17 5.88 -17.51
N ILE A 231 -14.48 6.99 -17.23
CA ILE A 231 -13.45 7.54 -18.13
C ILE A 231 -12.24 6.59 -18.21
N ARG A 232 -11.83 5.99 -17.09
CA ARG A 232 -10.75 5.00 -17.05
C ARG A 232 -11.08 3.77 -17.89
N LEU A 233 -12.33 3.33 -17.90
CA LEU A 233 -12.83 2.19 -18.67
C LEU A 233 -13.15 2.52 -20.14
N GLY A 234 -12.89 3.75 -20.60
CA GLY A 234 -13.18 4.15 -21.98
C GLY A 234 -14.67 4.38 -22.27
N GLN A 235 -15.44 4.71 -21.24
CA GLN A 235 -16.85 5.07 -21.31
C GLN A 235 -17.01 6.58 -21.06
N GLU A 236 -16.28 7.39 -21.82
CA GLU A 236 -16.13 8.83 -21.57
C GLU A 236 -17.48 9.57 -21.52
N GLN A 237 -18.46 9.22 -22.36
CA GLN A 237 -19.77 9.88 -22.33
C GLN A 237 -20.54 9.64 -21.02
N GLN A 238 -20.45 8.43 -20.45
CA GLN A 238 -21.06 8.12 -19.16
C GLN A 238 -20.33 8.87 -18.04
N GLY A 239 -19.00 8.98 -18.16
CA GLY A 239 -18.19 9.76 -17.24
C GLY A 239 -18.51 11.25 -17.25
N ILE A 240 -18.71 11.83 -18.44
CA ILE A 240 -19.13 13.23 -18.60
C ILE A 240 -20.47 13.47 -17.92
N GLN A 241 -21.47 12.60 -18.15
CA GLN A 241 -22.77 12.74 -17.49
C GLN A 241 -22.63 12.79 -15.96
N ARG A 242 -21.85 11.86 -15.38
CA ARG A 242 -21.67 11.80 -13.93
C ARG A 242 -20.88 12.98 -13.38
N ILE A 243 -19.85 13.44 -14.09
CA ILE A 243 -19.05 14.57 -13.60
C ILE A 243 -19.82 15.90 -13.74
N GLU A 244 -20.69 16.04 -14.74
CA GLU A 244 -21.58 17.20 -14.85
C GLU A 244 -22.59 17.24 -13.70
N GLU A 245 -23.26 16.12 -13.39
CA GLU A 245 -24.16 16.01 -12.23
C GLU A 245 -23.44 16.29 -10.89
N PHE A 246 -22.16 15.90 -10.78
CA PHE A 246 -21.30 16.25 -9.66
C PHE A 246 -21.00 17.76 -9.60
N LEU A 247 -20.59 18.35 -10.71
CA LEU A 247 -20.22 19.78 -10.81
C LEU A 247 -21.42 20.73 -10.65
N GLU A 248 -22.64 20.28 -10.94
CA GLU A 248 -23.86 21.02 -10.61
C GLU A 248 -24.01 21.27 -9.09
N ARG A 249 -23.55 20.30 -8.27
CA ARG A 249 -23.58 20.36 -6.81
C ARG A 249 -22.30 20.98 -6.23
N HIS A 250 -21.18 20.80 -6.92
CA HIS A 250 -19.83 21.14 -6.44
C HIS A 250 -19.04 21.99 -7.47
N PRO A 251 -19.54 23.18 -7.86
CA PRO A 251 -18.98 23.94 -8.98
C PRO A 251 -17.60 24.57 -8.71
N ASP A 252 -17.15 24.58 -7.45
CA ASP A 252 -15.88 25.13 -6.97
C ASP A 252 -14.79 24.07 -6.76
N VAL A 253 -15.11 22.80 -6.99
CA VAL A 253 -14.17 21.67 -6.83
C VAL A 253 -13.33 21.48 -8.09
N TRP A 254 -12.06 21.91 -8.04
CA TRP A 254 -11.17 21.95 -9.21
C TRP A 254 -10.96 20.58 -9.87
N ASN A 255 -10.90 19.50 -9.09
CA ASN A 255 -10.67 18.14 -9.59
C ASN A 255 -11.87 17.64 -10.40
N GLY A 256 -13.09 18.09 -10.11
CA GLY A 256 -14.26 17.79 -10.95
C GLY A 256 -14.08 18.35 -12.37
N TRP A 257 -13.62 19.60 -12.46
CA TRP A 257 -13.31 20.24 -13.73
C TRP A 257 -12.14 19.59 -14.47
N PHE A 258 -11.11 19.13 -13.75
CA PHE A 258 -10.03 18.34 -14.35
C PHE A 258 -10.56 17.05 -14.99
N ILE A 259 -11.44 16.31 -14.29
CA ILE A 259 -12.02 15.06 -14.81
C ILE A 259 -12.90 15.31 -16.04
N LEU A 260 -13.71 16.38 -16.02
CA LEU A 260 -14.48 16.81 -17.19
C LEU A 260 -13.56 17.13 -18.38
N GLY A 261 -12.49 17.89 -18.15
CA GLY A 261 -11.51 18.24 -19.18
C GLY A 261 -10.83 17.01 -19.77
N TRP A 262 -10.44 16.06 -18.91
CA TRP A 262 -9.83 14.80 -19.32
C TRP A 262 -10.77 13.95 -20.18
N ALA A 263 -12.05 13.87 -19.82
CA ALA A 263 -13.06 13.15 -20.59
C ALA A 263 -13.24 13.75 -21.99
N HIS A 264 -13.40 15.08 -22.08
CA HIS A 264 -13.53 15.77 -23.37
C HIS A 264 -12.28 15.60 -24.24
N ARG A 265 -11.08 15.71 -23.67
CA ARG A 265 -9.83 15.45 -24.41
C ARG A 265 -9.80 14.05 -24.99
N ARG A 266 -10.20 13.03 -24.22
CA ARG A 266 -10.25 11.64 -24.68
C ARG A 266 -11.23 11.42 -25.82
N LEU A 267 -12.33 12.18 -25.85
CA LEU A 267 -13.27 12.22 -26.98
C LEU A 267 -12.79 13.04 -28.19
N GLY A 268 -11.65 13.73 -28.09
CA GLY A 268 -11.14 14.64 -29.10
C GLY A 268 -11.87 16.00 -29.14
N ASP A 269 -12.75 16.27 -28.17
CA ASP A 269 -13.37 17.58 -27.99
C ASP A 269 -12.41 18.50 -27.22
N PHE A 270 -11.34 18.90 -27.89
CA PHE A 270 -10.27 19.68 -27.28
C PHE A 270 -10.71 21.07 -26.82
N ALA A 271 -11.76 21.64 -27.42
CA ALA A 271 -12.30 22.94 -27.05
C ALA A 271 -12.96 22.89 -25.67
N SER A 272 -13.89 21.95 -25.45
CA SER A 272 -14.50 21.74 -24.13
C SER A 272 -13.46 21.28 -23.10
N GLY A 273 -12.50 20.46 -23.52
CA GLY A 273 -11.37 20.05 -22.69
C GLY A 273 -10.56 21.23 -22.16
N ARG A 274 -10.18 22.16 -23.05
CA ARG A 274 -9.47 23.40 -22.69
C ARG A 274 -10.26 24.21 -21.66
N ASP A 275 -11.54 24.46 -21.93
CA ASP A 275 -12.39 25.30 -21.07
C ASP A 275 -12.53 24.70 -19.66
N ALA A 276 -12.67 23.38 -19.55
CA ALA A 276 -12.72 22.67 -18.28
C ALA A 276 -11.36 22.71 -17.53
N PHE A 277 -10.23 22.52 -18.22
CA PHE A 277 -8.91 22.64 -17.59
C PHE A 277 -8.58 24.06 -17.14
N ASP A 278 -8.92 25.08 -17.93
CA ASP A 278 -8.78 26.49 -17.52
C ASP A 278 -9.63 26.78 -16.27
N LYS A 279 -10.84 26.21 -16.20
CA LYS A 279 -11.68 26.31 -15.02
C LYS A 279 -11.05 25.63 -13.81
N ALA A 280 -10.49 24.42 -13.95
CA ALA A 280 -9.76 23.73 -12.89
C ALA A 280 -8.58 24.57 -12.36
N ILE A 281 -7.77 25.15 -13.26
CA ILE A 281 -6.66 26.04 -12.90
C ILE A 281 -7.16 27.27 -12.14
N SER A 282 -8.26 27.88 -12.58
CA SER A 282 -8.84 29.06 -11.90
C SER A 282 -9.32 28.79 -10.48
N LEU A 283 -9.62 27.53 -10.16
CA LEU A 283 -10.05 27.05 -8.84
C LEU A 283 -8.88 26.52 -7.99
N GLY A 284 -7.63 26.71 -8.44
CA GLY A 284 -6.43 26.31 -7.71
C GLY A 284 -5.87 24.94 -8.11
N GLY A 285 -6.47 24.24 -9.08
CA GLY A 285 -6.00 22.96 -9.62
C GLY A 285 -4.79 23.09 -10.54
N THR A 286 -3.76 23.85 -10.14
CA THR A 286 -2.54 24.04 -10.94
C THR A 286 -1.51 22.97 -10.59
N SER A 287 -1.37 21.96 -11.44
CA SER A 287 -0.36 20.90 -11.34
C SER A 287 0.35 20.68 -12.68
N PRO A 288 1.54 20.04 -12.71
CA PRO A 288 2.19 19.64 -13.96
C PRO A 288 1.25 18.86 -14.88
N ASP A 289 0.48 17.92 -14.34
CA ASP A 289 -0.51 17.14 -15.08
C ASP A 289 -1.62 18.01 -15.69
N THR A 290 -2.21 18.93 -14.93
CA THR A 290 -3.28 19.81 -15.45
C THR A 290 -2.77 20.72 -16.56
N LEU A 291 -1.56 21.28 -16.39
CA LEU A 291 -0.91 22.13 -17.39
C LEU A 291 -0.52 21.32 -18.64
N ASN A 292 -0.11 20.07 -18.47
CA ASN A 292 0.20 19.16 -19.55
C ASN A 292 -1.04 18.81 -20.39
N GLU A 293 -2.13 18.42 -19.73
CA GLU A 293 -3.40 18.08 -20.38
C GLU A 293 -4.01 19.29 -21.11
N LEU A 294 -3.97 20.47 -20.50
CA LEU A 294 -4.33 21.73 -21.18
C LEU A 294 -3.41 22.00 -22.38
N GLY A 295 -2.11 21.78 -22.23
CA GLY A 295 -1.12 21.89 -23.30
C GLY A 295 -1.45 21.00 -24.51
N ILE A 296 -1.90 19.77 -24.27
CA ILE A 296 -2.35 18.85 -25.32
C ILE A 296 -3.59 19.40 -26.03
N CYS A 297 -4.61 19.85 -25.28
CA CYS A 297 -5.81 20.45 -25.89
C CYS A 297 -5.45 21.66 -26.77
N LEU A 298 -4.62 22.57 -26.26
CA LEU A 298 -4.17 23.75 -27.01
C LEU A 298 -3.37 23.36 -28.27
N MET A 299 -2.53 22.33 -28.16
CA MET A 299 -1.75 21.81 -29.30
C MET A 299 -2.67 21.29 -30.40
N GLU A 300 -3.70 20.51 -30.06
CA GLU A 300 -4.62 19.94 -31.04
C GLU A 300 -5.61 20.97 -31.62
N LEU A 301 -5.86 22.06 -30.89
CA LEU A 301 -6.58 23.24 -31.41
C LEU A 301 -5.72 24.12 -32.33
N GLY A 302 -4.42 23.83 -32.48
CA GLY A 302 -3.48 24.63 -33.27
C GLY A 302 -2.98 25.88 -32.55
N GLU A 303 -3.32 26.07 -31.28
CA GLU A 303 -2.88 27.17 -30.41
C GLU A 303 -1.47 26.90 -29.84
N HIS A 304 -0.50 26.68 -30.75
CA HIS A 304 0.82 26.16 -30.39
C HIS A 304 1.60 27.04 -29.40
N ASP A 305 1.56 28.38 -29.53
CA ASP A 305 2.25 29.28 -28.61
C ASP A 305 1.68 29.21 -27.19
N ALA A 306 0.35 29.07 -27.07
CA ALA A 306 -0.31 28.89 -25.78
C ALA A 306 0.04 27.53 -25.17
N SER A 307 0.07 26.47 -25.99
CA SER A 307 0.51 25.13 -25.57
C SER A 307 1.95 25.16 -25.02
N LEU A 308 2.90 25.75 -25.75
CA LEU A 308 4.28 25.90 -25.30
C LEU A 308 4.39 26.63 -23.97
N LYS A 309 3.57 27.68 -23.77
CA LYS A 309 3.54 28.41 -22.50
C LYS A 309 3.13 27.51 -21.34
N ARG A 310 2.02 26.77 -21.47
CA ARG A 310 1.52 25.88 -20.41
C ARG A 310 2.46 24.72 -20.12
N LEU A 311 3.02 24.10 -21.15
CA LEU A 311 3.99 23.01 -20.97
C LEU A 311 5.30 23.49 -20.32
N ARG A 312 5.76 24.72 -20.59
CA ARG A 312 6.91 25.31 -19.88
C ARG A 312 6.59 25.66 -18.43
N GLU A 313 5.37 26.11 -18.14
CA GLU A 313 4.89 26.28 -16.76
C GLU A 313 4.94 24.94 -16.02
N ALA A 314 4.50 23.83 -16.66
CA ALA A 314 4.60 22.49 -16.09
C ALA A 314 6.05 22.08 -15.77
N LEU A 315 6.99 22.28 -16.71
CA LEU A 315 8.42 22.01 -16.46
C LEU A 315 9.07 22.94 -15.44
N THR A 316 8.49 24.10 -15.17
CA THR A 316 8.99 24.96 -14.09
C THR A 316 8.65 24.36 -12.72
N ILE A 317 7.54 23.62 -12.64
CA ILE A 317 7.11 22.92 -11.42
C ILE A 317 7.83 21.58 -11.29
N GLU A 318 7.92 20.81 -12.37
CA GLU A 318 8.55 19.48 -12.42
C GLU A 318 9.57 19.41 -13.57
N PRO A 319 10.85 19.81 -13.32
CA PRO A 319 11.86 19.96 -14.37
C PRO A 319 12.30 18.67 -15.08
N ASP A 320 12.03 17.51 -14.50
CA ASP A 320 12.40 16.18 -14.98
C ASP A 320 11.21 15.41 -15.60
N ASN A 321 10.04 16.04 -15.77
CA ASN A 321 8.87 15.39 -16.35
C ASN A 321 9.06 15.10 -17.85
N THR A 322 9.44 13.85 -18.17
CA THR A 322 9.71 13.39 -19.54
C THR A 322 8.48 13.44 -20.44
N LYS A 323 7.27 13.23 -19.91
CA LYS A 323 6.01 13.31 -20.68
C LYS A 323 5.79 14.73 -21.21
N VAL A 324 6.00 15.73 -20.36
CA VAL A 324 5.88 17.14 -20.73
C VAL A 324 6.96 17.53 -21.75
N MET A 325 8.20 17.05 -21.60
CA MET A 325 9.27 17.27 -22.58
C MET A 325 8.92 16.68 -23.95
N CYS A 326 8.39 15.46 -23.99
CA CYS A 326 7.89 14.83 -25.22
C CYS A 326 6.82 15.71 -25.88
N ASN A 327 5.83 16.19 -25.12
CA ASN A 327 4.78 17.06 -25.65
C ASN A 327 5.33 18.38 -26.19
N LEU A 328 6.32 19.01 -25.53
CA LEU A 328 7.03 20.18 -26.09
C LEU A 328 7.69 19.85 -27.42
N GLY A 329 8.35 18.69 -27.53
CA GLY A 329 8.93 18.20 -28.78
C GLY A 329 7.89 18.09 -29.90
N VAL A 330 6.72 17.49 -29.59
CA VAL A 330 5.61 17.34 -30.55
C VAL A 330 5.04 18.69 -30.97
N VAL A 331 4.85 19.64 -30.06
CA VAL A 331 4.40 21.00 -30.40
C VAL A 331 5.41 21.67 -31.35
N HIS A 332 6.71 21.57 -31.07
CA HIS A 332 7.74 22.11 -31.95
C HIS A 332 7.74 21.44 -33.34
N LEU A 333 7.48 20.13 -33.45
CA LEU A 333 7.26 19.46 -34.73
C LEU A 333 6.07 20.03 -35.50
N LYS A 334 4.92 20.20 -34.83
CA LYS A 334 3.71 20.78 -35.45
C LYS A 334 3.94 22.22 -35.93
N MET A 335 4.86 22.95 -35.30
CA MET A 335 5.29 24.29 -35.73
C MET A 335 6.37 24.27 -36.83
N GLY A 336 6.87 23.10 -37.26
CA GLY A 336 7.97 22.97 -38.23
C GLY A 336 9.37 23.22 -37.66
N ASN A 337 9.50 23.32 -36.34
CA ASN A 337 10.76 23.61 -35.64
C ASN A 337 11.53 22.33 -35.27
N ALA A 338 11.96 21.58 -36.28
CA ALA A 338 12.62 20.28 -36.12
C ALA A 338 13.85 20.31 -35.18
N GLY A 339 14.63 21.39 -35.20
CA GLY A 339 15.81 21.54 -34.34
C GLY A 339 15.48 21.58 -32.85
N GLU A 340 14.44 22.33 -32.45
CA GLU A 340 14.01 22.39 -31.05
C GLU A 340 13.32 21.10 -30.63
N ALA A 341 12.51 20.49 -31.52
CA ALA A 341 11.93 19.19 -31.26
C ALA A 341 13.00 18.13 -30.93
N LYS A 342 14.07 18.08 -31.74
CA LYS A 342 15.21 17.18 -31.51
C LYS A 342 15.85 17.40 -30.14
N ARG A 343 15.96 18.65 -29.67
CA ARG A 343 16.52 18.95 -28.35
C ARG A 343 15.66 18.38 -27.23
N TYR A 344 14.34 18.59 -27.27
CA TYR A 344 13.44 18.05 -26.25
C TYR A 344 13.45 16.51 -26.21
N PHE A 345 13.37 15.84 -27.36
CA PHE A 345 13.45 14.38 -27.38
C PHE A 345 14.81 13.86 -26.92
N SER A 346 15.91 14.56 -27.23
CA SER A 346 17.24 14.21 -26.70
C SER A 346 17.34 14.39 -25.18
N SER A 347 16.65 15.40 -24.63
CA SER A 347 16.55 15.58 -23.18
C SER A 347 15.78 14.45 -22.51
N VAL A 348 14.70 13.96 -23.13
CA VAL A 348 13.98 12.77 -22.63
C VAL A 348 14.92 11.57 -22.53
N LEU A 349 15.71 11.31 -23.58
CA LEU A 349 16.68 10.20 -23.59
C LEU A 349 17.84 10.36 -22.59
N ALA A 350 18.07 11.56 -22.05
CA ALA A 350 19.03 11.76 -20.97
C ALA A 350 18.50 11.26 -19.61
N TYR A 351 17.17 11.22 -19.45
CA TYR A 351 16.51 10.67 -18.25
C TYR A 351 16.12 9.20 -18.43
N ASP A 352 15.57 8.85 -19.60
CA ASP A 352 15.20 7.48 -19.98
C ASP A 352 15.80 7.13 -21.36
N PRO A 353 16.99 6.52 -21.40
CA PRO A 353 17.66 6.15 -22.65
C PRO A 353 16.86 5.19 -23.55
N GLU A 354 15.89 4.45 -23.00
CA GLU A 354 15.08 3.48 -23.74
C GLU A 354 13.67 3.98 -24.06
N ASP A 355 13.35 5.25 -23.80
CA ASP A 355 12.02 5.81 -24.05
C ASP A 355 11.61 5.58 -25.53
N PRO A 356 10.54 4.81 -25.79
CA PRO A 356 10.17 4.40 -27.14
C PRO A 356 9.63 5.58 -27.97
N VAL A 357 8.99 6.56 -27.32
CA VAL A 357 8.34 7.70 -27.99
C VAL A 357 9.41 8.66 -28.50
N ALA A 358 10.36 9.04 -27.65
CA ALA A 358 11.47 9.92 -28.00
C ALA A 358 12.36 9.28 -29.07
N ASN A 359 12.67 7.98 -28.95
CA ASN A 359 13.43 7.25 -29.95
C ASN A 359 12.73 7.21 -31.32
N GLU A 360 11.40 7.04 -31.34
CA GLU A 360 10.64 7.04 -32.59
C GLU A 360 10.64 8.42 -33.25
N TYR A 361 10.36 9.49 -32.52
CA TYR A 361 10.37 10.84 -33.07
C TYR A 361 11.76 11.28 -33.57
N LEU A 362 12.84 10.89 -32.88
CA LEU A 362 14.20 11.21 -33.31
C LEU A 362 14.63 10.50 -34.60
N LYS A 363 14.06 9.33 -34.93
CA LYS A 363 14.31 8.66 -36.22
C LYS A 363 13.66 9.38 -37.39
N GLN A 364 12.59 10.13 -37.13
CA GLN A 364 11.79 10.85 -38.13
C GLN A 364 12.33 12.27 -38.40
N LEU A 365 13.27 12.75 -37.57
CA LEU A 365 13.89 14.08 -37.59
C LEU A 365 15.31 14.05 -38.15
#